data_AF-A0A2J0PU78-F1
#
_entry.id   AF-A0A2J0PU78-F1
#
_cell.length_a   1.000
_cell.length_b   1.000
_cell.length_c   1.000
_cell.angle_alpha   90.00
_cell.angle_beta   90.00
_cell.angle_gamma   90.00
#
_symmetry.space_group_name_H-M   'P 1'
#
loop_
_entity.id
_entity.type
_entity.pdbx_description
1 polymer ?
#
loop_
_entity_poly.entity_id
_entity_poly.type
_entity_poly.pdbx_seq_one_letter_code
_entity_poly.pdbx_strand_id
1 'polypeptide(L)'
;MSLESTYTTFRCNDTIVVLHQHGHGVPQALFTFREPQRMAIHDKKLIAFYPYSAEAVTLLDDPMHDAAEVFNTIARHLKTQSKAIMKRRMKSLALFVSGALIASSLWLLGTDNHFSLNVGNQTLTIPAEPGAIAPARPRQTAAVQEPANPAAGNTVIQAAQAESDNMQNIMKESHKSLPASPSEALKTAPAAVTSTTSVKKEATEQSARQKMVEILKRSTDRGLFTIQLSTGHERTLYAFLDPTCAVCRSMEPAIEQLAQRYNVVVFPVSVVNDGGDAVEKIIPVLCEKDQTARAVAWSVLFRPDAGMLVPGQTTPPQVSSDCSASAQAVVAVNDTGFRTFGFSGTPTVLTDTGIRLATGMLTAPDKIDHFLKITDPMSPEQVDRFVSSLSIQE
;
A
#
# COMPACT_ATOMS: atom_id res chain seq x y z
N MET A 1 25.33 38.86 21.28
CA MET A 1 24.45 38.22 20.28
C MET A 1 25.18 37.00 19.79
N SER A 2 24.74 35.78 20.17
CA SER A 2 25.38 34.56 19.66
C SER A 2 25.08 34.46 18.17
N LEU A 3 26.11 34.33 17.34
CA LEU A 3 25.95 34.11 15.91
C LEU A 3 25.25 32.77 15.71
N GLU A 4 24.15 32.78 14.97
CA GLU A 4 23.33 31.59 14.71
C GLU A 4 24.08 30.63 13.78
N SER A 5 24.06 29.34 14.12
CA SER A 5 24.57 28.28 13.24
C SER A 5 23.47 27.97 12.22
N THR A 6 23.83 27.91 10.94
CA THR A 6 22.90 27.55 9.87
C THR A 6 23.40 26.32 9.14
N TYR A 7 22.46 25.44 8.80
CA TYR A 7 22.74 24.22 8.06
C TYR A 7 22.09 24.28 6.69
N THR A 8 22.83 23.85 5.67
CA THR A 8 22.29 23.70 4.31
C THR A 8 22.61 22.31 3.79
N THR A 9 21.67 21.75 3.05
CA THR A 9 21.80 20.41 2.48
C THR A 9 21.58 20.49 0.98
N PHE A 10 22.43 19.80 0.23
CA PHE A 10 22.21 19.58 -1.20
C PHE A 10 22.53 18.14 -1.56
N ARG A 11 21.80 17.63 -2.54
CA ARG A 11 22.01 16.30 -3.10
C ARG A 11 22.74 16.40 -4.43
N CYS A 12 23.81 15.64 -4.58
CA CYS A 12 24.52 15.40 -5.83
C CYS A 12 24.44 13.90 -6.14
N ASN A 13 23.66 13.50 -7.14
CA ASN A 13 23.37 12.10 -7.46
C ASN A 13 22.82 11.33 -6.24
N ASP A 14 23.52 10.26 -5.83
CA ASP A 14 23.22 9.42 -4.66
C ASP A 14 23.89 9.92 -3.38
N THR A 15 24.52 11.09 -3.42
CA THR A 15 25.31 11.64 -2.32
C THR A 15 24.66 12.90 -1.76
N ILE A 16 24.52 12.95 -0.44
CA ILE A 16 24.00 14.10 0.31
C ILE A 16 25.19 14.78 1.00
N VAL A 17 25.31 16.09 0.80
CA VAL A 17 26.31 16.93 1.44
C VAL A 17 25.59 17.89 2.39
N VAL A 18 26.05 17.94 3.64
CA VAL A 18 25.57 18.89 4.64
C VAL A 18 26.67 19.91 4.88
N LEU A 19 26.33 21.19 4.75
CA LEU A 19 27.20 22.30 5.06
C LEU A 19 26.74 22.95 6.37
N HIS A 20 27.71 23.37 7.18
CA HIS A 20 27.51 24.21 8.35
C HIS A 20 28.14 25.58 8.10
N GLN A 21 27.43 26.62 8.51
CA GLN A 21 27.92 27.99 8.51
C GLN A 21 27.64 28.63 9.86
N HIS A 22 28.68 29.14 10.51
CA HIS A 22 28.57 29.90 11.75
C HIS A 22 28.57 31.41 11.44
N GLY A 23 27.44 32.09 11.69
CA GLY A 23 27.29 33.52 11.38
C GLY A 23 27.51 33.83 9.90
N HIS A 24 28.36 34.81 9.59
CA HIS A 24 28.74 35.19 8.22
C HIS A 24 30.02 34.50 7.73
N GLY A 25 30.44 33.42 8.39
CA GLY A 25 31.60 32.63 7.97
C GLY A 25 31.39 31.94 6.62
N VAL A 26 32.48 31.41 6.06
CA VAL A 26 32.40 30.57 4.84
C VAL A 26 31.74 29.23 5.19
N PRO A 27 30.73 28.75 4.44
CA PRO A 27 30.15 27.43 4.65
C PRO A 27 31.21 26.33 4.55
N GLN A 28 31.23 25.42 5.52
CA GLN A 28 32.13 24.27 5.55
C GLN A 28 31.33 22.97 5.46
N ALA A 29 31.89 21.96 4.79
CA ALA A 29 31.27 20.65 4.72
C ALA A 29 31.33 20.00 6.10
N LEU A 30 30.16 19.74 6.68
CA LEU A 30 30.01 19.08 7.98
C LEU A 30 30.19 17.56 7.82
N PHE A 31 29.45 16.95 6.90
CA PHE A 31 29.67 15.57 6.47
C PHE A 31 29.01 15.30 5.11
N THR A 32 29.50 14.25 4.45
CA THR A 32 29.01 13.77 3.15
C THR A 32 28.72 12.28 3.26
N PHE A 33 27.56 11.85 2.77
CA PHE A 33 27.10 10.48 2.90
C PHE A 33 26.21 10.09 1.73
N ARG A 34 26.03 8.79 1.48
CA ARG A 34 25.09 8.33 0.44
C ARG A 34 23.65 8.45 0.94
N GLU A 35 22.69 8.59 0.04
CA GLU A 35 21.27 8.65 0.39
C GLU A 35 20.87 7.35 1.12
N PRO A 36 20.52 7.43 2.42
CA PRO A 36 20.22 6.25 3.22
C PRO A 36 18.78 5.82 3.01
N GLN A 37 18.47 4.56 3.32
CA GLN A 37 17.10 4.05 3.29
C GLN A 37 16.25 4.70 4.39
N ARG A 38 16.84 4.89 5.57
CA ARG A 38 16.21 5.56 6.71
C ARG A 38 17.26 6.30 7.54
N MET A 39 16.82 7.34 8.25
CA MET A 39 17.63 8.11 9.20
C MET A 39 16.84 8.26 10.50
N ALA A 40 17.53 8.25 11.63
CA ALA A 40 16.97 8.43 12.95
C ALA A 40 17.89 9.28 13.82
N ILE A 41 17.33 9.83 14.90
CA ILE A 41 18.10 10.50 15.95
C ILE A 41 18.06 9.62 17.19
N HIS A 42 19.22 9.30 17.75
CA HIS A 42 19.33 8.55 19.01
C HIS A 42 20.45 9.17 19.86
N ASP A 43 20.18 9.47 21.13
CA ASP A 43 21.15 10.09 22.05
C ASP A 43 21.85 11.34 21.48
N LYS A 44 21.11 12.22 20.80
CA LYS A 44 21.63 13.41 20.09
C LYS A 44 22.59 13.10 18.93
N LYS A 45 22.64 11.85 18.49
CA LYS A 45 23.40 11.42 17.31
C LYS A 45 22.47 11.26 16.13
N LEU A 46 22.95 11.63 14.95
CA LEU A 46 22.28 11.31 13.70
C LEU A 46 22.77 9.95 13.20
N ILE A 47 21.84 9.03 12.97
CA ILE A 47 22.13 7.66 12.55
C ILE A 47 21.45 7.40 11.20
N ALA A 48 22.17 6.77 10.29
CA ALA A 48 21.68 6.35 8.98
C ALA A 48 21.74 4.83 8.82
N PHE A 49 20.78 4.30 8.07
CA PHE A 49 20.72 2.89 7.74
C PHE A 49 20.68 2.72 6.22
N TYR A 50 21.53 1.85 5.70
CA TYR A 50 21.70 1.63 4.28
C TYR A 50 21.08 0.29 3.85
N PRO A 51 20.53 0.21 2.63
CA PRO A 51 19.77 -0.96 2.16
C PRO A 51 20.56 -2.27 2.09
N TYR A 52 21.90 -2.21 2.16
CA TYR A 52 22.79 -3.38 2.13
C TYR A 52 23.73 -3.46 3.36
N SER A 53 23.50 -2.63 4.38
CA SER A 53 24.28 -2.66 5.62
C SER A 53 23.39 -3.13 6.77
N ALA A 54 23.81 -4.20 7.46
CA ALA A 54 23.21 -4.59 8.72
C ALA A 54 23.59 -3.64 9.87
N GLU A 55 24.56 -2.75 9.64
CA GLU A 55 25.07 -1.81 10.62
C GLU A 55 24.48 -0.42 10.41
N ALA A 56 24.04 0.18 11.51
CA ALA A 56 23.65 1.57 11.56
C ALA A 56 24.91 2.44 11.60
N VAL A 57 25.00 3.43 10.71
CA VAL A 57 26.15 4.32 10.60
C VAL A 57 25.82 5.63 11.29
N THR A 58 26.59 5.98 12.31
CA THR A 58 26.50 7.30 12.94
C THR A 58 27.07 8.35 12.00
N LEU A 59 26.21 9.24 11.50
CA LEU A 59 26.56 10.34 10.61
C LEU A 59 27.03 11.59 11.37
N LEU A 60 26.45 11.85 12.54
CA LEU A 60 26.80 12.99 13.37
C LEU A 60 26.76 12.57 14.84
N ASP A 61 27.87 12.77 15.54
CA ASP A 61 28.05 12.55 16.98
C ASP A 61 28.94 13.67 17.54
N ASP A 62 28.63 14.91 17.16
CA ASP A 62 29.37 16.08 17.60
C ASP A 62 28.48 16.94 18.51
N PRO A 63 28.82 17.11 19.79
CA PRO A 63 28.05 17.93 20.73
C PRO A 63 27.99 19.41 20.34
N MET A 64 28.84 19.89 19.43
CA MET A 64 28.81 21.25 18.91
C MET A 64 27.71 21.49 17.85
N HIS A 65 27.08 20.42 17.35
CA HIS A 65 26.07 20.47 16.31
C HIS A 65 24.76 19.83 16.76
N ASP A 66 23.64 20.49 16.48
CA ASP A 66 22.31 19.97 16.81
C ASP A 66 21.88 18.95 15.74
N ALA A 67 21.94 17.66 16.09
CA ALA A 67 21.53 16.58 15.20
C ALA A 67 20.05 16.67 14.76
N ALA A 68 19.16 17.24 15.58
CA ALA A 68 17.77 17.44 15.21
C ALA A 68 17.59 18.55 14.17
N GLU A 69 18.34 19.63 14.30
CA GLU A 69 18.33 20.72 13.32
C GLU A 69 18.90 20.28 11.96
N VAL A 70 20.01 19.53 11.99
CA VAL A 70 20.63 18.94 10.81
C VAL A 70 19.68 17.94 10.14
N PHE A 71 19.07 17.03 10.91
CA PHE A 71 18.09 16.07 10.41
C PHE A 71 16.89 16.75 9.75
N ASN A 72 16.32 17.77 10.39
CA ASN A 72 15.19 18.52 9.85
C ASN A 72 15.54 19.22 8.53
N THR A 73 16.77 19.73 8.39
CA THR A 73 17.26 20.36 7.17
C THR A 73 17.36 19.34 6.03
N ILE A 74 17.91 18.16 6.30
CA ILE A 74 18.00 17.06 5.33
C ILE A 74 16.59 16.60 4.92
N ALA A 75 15.71 16.34 5.89
CA ALA A 75 14.34 15.88 5.65
C ALA A 75 13.54 16.88 4.81
N ARG A 76 13.70 18.19 5.09
CA ARG A 76 13.07 19.26 4.31
C ARG A 76 13.57 19.28 2.87
N HIS A 77 14.87 19.09 2.64
CA HIS A 77 15.46 19.04 1.30
C HIS A 77 14.99 17.81 0.50
N LEU A 78 14.95 16.64 1.11
CA LEU A 78 14.45 15.42 0.44
C LEU A 78 12.95 15.53 0.11
N LYS A 79 12.15 16.15 0.99
CA LYS A 79 10.72 16.39 0.77
C LYS A 79 10.44 17.43 -0.32
N THR A 80 11.26 18.47 -0.46
CA THR A 80 11.11 19.44 -1.56
C THR A 80 11.52 18.84 -2.91
N GLN A 81 12.55 17.99 -2.93
CA GLN A 81 12.97 17.26 -4.13
C GLN A 81 11.92 16.23 -4.58
N SER A 82 11.32 15.46 -3.66
CA SER A 82 10.26 14.50 -4.03
C SER A 82 9.06 15.19 -4.68
N LYS A 83 8.65 16.36 -4.16
CA LYS A 83 7.61 17.20 -4.77
C LYS A 83 8.03 17.76 -6.13
N ALA A 84 9.29 18.17 -6.31
CA ALA A 84 9.80 18.67 -7.58
C ALA A 84 9.88 17.59 -8.66
N ILE A 85 10.32 16.37 -8.29
CA ILE A 85 10.38 15.21 -9.18
C ILE A 85 8.96 14.77 -9.57
N MET A 86 8.02 14.72 -8.62
CA MET A 86 6.61 14.43 -8.88
C MET A 86 5.99 15.45 -9.83
N LYS A 87 6.26 16.76 -9.63
CA LYS A 87 5.81 17.83 -10.54
C LYS A 87 6.41 17.72 -11.94
N ARG A 88 7.68 17.30 -12.06
CA ARG A 88 8.36 17.11 -13.37
C ARG A 88 7.81 15.88 -14.11
N ARG A 89 7.50 14.80 -13.38
CA ARG A 89 6.82 13.61 -13.92
C ARG A 89 5.39 13.91 -14.37
N MET A 90 4.61 14.67 -13.58
CA MET A 90 3.28 15.12 -13.99
C MET A 90 3.31 16.02 -15.23
N LYS A 91 4.30 16.93 -15.34
CA LYS A 91 4.49 17.74 -16.55
C LYS A 91 4.88 16.91 -17.78
N SER A 92 5.74 15.90 -17.59
CA SER A 92 6.09 14.95 -18.65
C SER A 92 4.87 14.15 -19.11
N LEU A 93 4.04 13.68 -18.17
CA LEU A 93 2.82 12.93 -18.47
C LEU A 93 1.81 13.80 -19.24
N ALA A 94 1.65 15.08 -18.85
CA ALA A 94 0.82 16.03 -19.57
C ALA A 94 1.31 16.28 -21.01
N LEU A 95 2.63 16.28 -21.24
CA LEU A 95 3.23 16.40 -22.58
C LEU A 95 3.03 15.13 -23.43
N PHE A 96 3.02 13.94 -22.83
CA PHE A 96 2.72 12.69 -23.54
C PHE A 96 1.24 12.60 -23.94
N VAL A 97 0.32 13.03 -23.08
CA VAL A 97 -1.12 13.07 -23.41
C VAL A 97 -1.41 14.10 -24.50
N SER A 98 -0.76 15.27 -24.46
CA SER A 98 -0.91 16.27 -25.52
C SER A 98 -0.23 15.85 -26.84
N GLY A 99 0.90 15.15 -26.79
CA GLY A 99 1.53 14.55 -27.98
C GLY A 99 0.68 13.45 -28.62
N ALA A 100 0.05 12.59 -27.82
CA ALA A 100 -0.84 11.53 -28.30
C ALA A 100 -2.12 12.09 -28.94
N LEU A 101 -2.65 13.21 -28.43
CA LEU A 101 -3.81 13.88 -29.01
C LEU A 101 -3.48 14.60 -30.33
N ILE A 102 -2.27 15.16 -30.48
CA ILE A 102 -1.82 15.77 -31.74
C ILE A 102 -1.50 14.71 -32.80
N ALA A 103 -0.91 13.57 -32.41
CA ALA A 103 -0.69 12.45 -33.33
C ALA A 103 -2.02 11.82 -33.79
N SER A 104 -3.03 11.78 -32.92
CA SER A 104 -4.37 11.26 -33.26
C SER A 104 -5.15 12.22 -34.18
N SER A 105 -4.97 13.54 -34.06
CA SER A 105 -5.62 14.50 -34.96
C SER A 105 -5.00 14.54 -36.36
N LEU A 106 -3.72 14.19 -36.51
CA LEU A 106 -3.05 14.03 -37.80
C LEU A 106 -3.44 12.74 -38.55
N TRP A 107 -3.90 11.70 -37.84
CA TRP A 107 -4.43 10.48 -38.46
C TRP A 107 -5.89 10.59 -38.90
N LEU A 108 -6.65 11.55 -38.36
CA LEU A 108 -8.07 11.75 -38.67
C LEU A 108 -8.36 12.83 -39.73
N LEU A 109 -7.34 13.60 -40.16
CA LEU A 109 -7.48 14.63 -41.19
C LEU A 109 -6.43 14.44 -42.29
N GLY A 110 -6.79 13.63 -43.30
CA GLY A 110 -6.33 13.82 -44.67
C GLY A 110 -5.04 13.11 -45.07
N THR A 111 -5.19 11.94 -45.70
CA THR A 111 -4.41 11.64 -46.90
C THR A 111 -5.26 12.01 -48.10
N ASP A 112 -5.13 13.24 -48.56
CA ASP A 112 -5.27 13.63 -49.96
C ASP A 112 -4.81 15.09 -50.09
N ASN A 113 -3.48 15.27 -50.15
CA ASN A 113 -2.79 16.15 -51.09
C ASN A 113 -1.32 16.32 -50.70
N HIS A 114 -0.49 16.30 -51.73
CA HIS A 114 0.96 16.42 -51.71
C HIS A 114 1.50 17.51 -50.76
N PHE A 115 2.41 17.13 -49.86
CA PHE A 115 3.40 18.04 -49.29
C PHE A 115 4.79 17.44 -49.49
N SER A 116 5.52 18.01 -50.44
CA SER A 116 6.94 17.77 -50.64
C SER A 116 7.71 18.60 -49.61
N LEU A 117 8.35 17.95 -48.63
CA LEU A 117 9.35 18.60 -47.79
C LEU A 117 10.74 18.30 -48.36
N ASN A 118 11.36 19.36 -48.88
CA ASN A 118 12.73 19.37 -49.36
C ASN A 118 13.66 19.54 -48.15
N VAL A 119 14.44 18.52 -47.81
CA VAL A 119 15.58 18.60 -46.91
C VAL A 119 16.79 18.06 -47.66
N GLY A 120 17.82 18.89 -47.74
CA GLY A 120 18.96 18.71 -48.64
C GLY A 120 19.79 17.45 -48.39
N ASN A 121 20.30 16.95 -49.53
CA ASN A 121 21.52 16.18 -49.76
C ASN A 121 21.70 14.84 -49.03
N GLN A 122 21.10 13.78 -49.61
CA GLN A 122 21.87 12.67 -50.19
C GLN A 122 20.93 11.77 -51.03
N THR A 123 21.24 11.66 -52.32
CA THR A 123 20.52 10.84 -53.29
C THR A 123 21.10 9.43 -53.30
N LEU A 124 20.26 8.40 -53.11
CA LEU A 124 20.55 7.06 -53.64
C LEU A 124 19.28 6.49 -54.27
N THR A 125 19.31 6.38 -55.59
CA THR A 125 18.28 5.82 -56.48
C THR A 125 18.64 4.38 -56.85
N ILE A 126 17.66 3.49 -57.12
CA ILE A 126 17.64 2.31 -58.04
C ILE A 126 16.35 1.46 -57.76
N PRO A 127 15.68 0.79 -58.75
CA PRO A 127 14.56 1.32 -59.53
C PRO A 127 13.26 0.48 -59.41
N ALA A 128 12.22 0.92 -60.11
CA ALA A 128 10.87 0.35 -60.18
C ALA A 128 10.74 -0.94 -61.03
N GLU A 129 9.83 -1.83 -60.57
CA GLU A 129 8.79 -2.65 -61.25
C GLU A 129 9.05 -3.30 -62.65
N PRO A 130 8.33 -4.38 -63.11
CA PRO A 130 6.84 -4.38 -63.21
C PRO A 130 6.10 -5.74 -63.18
N GLY A 131 4.78 -5.68 -62.98
CA GLY A 131 3.88 -6.80 -63.27
C GLY A 131 2.39 -6.54 -63.05
N ALA A 132 1.77 -5.72 -63.90
CA ALA A 132 0.31 -5.54 -63.97
C ALA A 132 -0.41 -6.73 -64.63
N ILE A 133 -1.71 -6.93 -64.33
CA ILE A 133 -2.87 -6.99 -65.27
C ILE A 133 -4.17 -7.38 -64.49
N ALA A 134 -5.01 -6.36 -64.19
CA ALA A 134 -6.40 -6.11 -64.63
C ALA A 134 -7.56 -7.18 -64.47
N PRO A 135 -8.86 -6.83 -64.69
CA PRO A 135 -9.90 -6.73 -63.62
C PRO A 135 -11.25 -7.46 -63.93
N ALA A 136 -12.20 -7.49 -62.97
CA ALA A 136 -13.62 -7.77 -63.27
C ALA A 136 -14.60 -7.18 -62.23
N ARG A 137 -15.78 -6.81 -62.74
CA ARG A 137 -16.83 -5.88 -62.26
C ARG A 137 -17.72 -6.36 -61.07
N PRO A 138 -18.56 -5.47 -60.48
CA PRO A 138 -19.19 -5.57 -59.16
C PRO A 138 -20.62 -6.14 -59.19
N ARG A 139 -21.15 -6.49 -58.01
CA ARG A 139 -22.59 -6.67 -57.80
C ARG A 139 -23.07 -6.24 -56.41
N GLN A 140 -23.79 -5.12 -56.42
CA GLN A 140 -25.03 -4.78 -55.70
C GLN A 140 -25.10 -4.81 -54.17
N THR A 141 -25.20 -3.56 -53.68
CA THR A 141 -25.98 -3.04 -52.54
C THR A 141 -27.20 -3.86 -52.10
N ALA A 142 -27.26 -4.12 -50.79
CA ALA A 142 -28.50 -4.25 -50.03
C ALA A 142 -28.47 -3.25 -48.88
N ALA A 143 -29.42 -2.32 -48.91
CA ALA A 143 -29.70 -1.35 -47.87
C ALA A 143 -30.34 -2.07 -46.67
N VAL A 144 -29.86 -1.80 -45.46
CA VAL A 144 -30.58 -2.10 -44.23
C VAL A 144 -31.12 -0.78 -43.69
N GLN A 145 -32.44 -0.74 -43.59
CA GLN A 145 -33.24 0.32 -43.00
C GLN A 145 -32.95 0.47 -41.51
N GLU A 146 -32.73 1.71 -41.11
CA GLU A 146 -32.86 2.21 -39.74
C GLU A 146 -34.35 2.33 -39.38
N PRO A 147 -34.81 1.82 -38.23
CA PRO A 147 -35.98 2.35 -37.56
C PRO A 147 -35.57 3.16 -36.33
N ALA A 148 -36.07 4.39 -36.31
CA ALA A 148 -35.90 5.38 -35.28
C ALA A 148 -36.39 4.90 -33.90
N ASN A 149 -35.59 5.25 -32.89
CA ASN A 149 -35.90 5.16 -31.47
C ASN A 149 -36.57 6.48 -31.04
N PRO A 150 -37.60 6.46 -30.16
CA PRO A 150 -37.53 7.39 -29.05
C PRO A 150 -38.15 6.82 -27.77
N ALA A 151 -37.34 6.26 -26.87
CA ALA A 151 -37.60 6.25 -25.41
C ALA A 151 -36.43 5.61 -24.64
N ALA A 152 -35.26 6.25 -24.62
CA ALA A 152 -34.10 5.78 -23.82
C ALA A 152 -33.53 6.87 -22.92
N GLY A 153 -34.38 7.76 -22.38
CA GLY A 153 -33.99 8.79 -21.42
C GLY A 153 -34.30 8.45 -19.96
N ASN A 154 -35.26 7.55 -19.70
CA ASN A 154 -35.89 7.47 -18.37
C ASN A 154 -35.50 6.21 -17.59
N THR A 155 -34.96 5.17 -18.22
CA THR A 155 -34.63 3.90 -17.55
C THR A 155 -33.27 3.93 -16.85
N VAL A 156 -32.29 4.69 -17.37
CA VAL A 156 -30.95 4.80 -16.77
C VAL A 156 -30.97 5.69 -15.51
N ILE A 157 -31.84 6.69 -15.47
CA ILE A 157 -31.98 7.57 -14.30
C ILE A 157 -32.75 6.86 -13.17
N GLN A 158 -33.74 6.02 -13.50
CA GLN A 158 -34.47 5.21 -12.51
C GLN A 158 -33.62 4.08 -11.90
N ALA A 159 -32.73 3.45 -12.67
CA ALA A 159 -31.80 2.44 -12.14
C ALA A 159 -30.75 3.07 -11.18
N ALA A 160 -30.21 4.24 -11.54
CA ALA A 160 -29.27 4.96 -10.68
C ALA A 160 -29.92 5.50 -9.40
N GLN A 161 -31.21 5.87 -9.44
CA GLN A 161 -31.96 6.30 -8.26
C GLN A 161 -32.33 5.11 -7.36
N ALA A 162 -32.72 3.96 -7.94
CA ALA A 162 -33.00 2.75 -7.17
C ALA A 162 -31.76 2.20 -6.45
N GLU A 163 -30.56 2.33 -7.05
CA GLU A 163 -29.29 1.94 -6.42
C GLU A 163 -28.85 2.91 -5.30
N SER A 164 -29.07 4.22 -5.49
CA SER A 164 -28.85 5.23 -4.44
C SER A 164 -29.76 5.03 -3.23
N ASP A 165 -31.04 4.71 -3.46
CA ASP A 165 -32.00 4.47 -2.39
C ASP A 165 -31.71 3.15 -1.64
N ASN A 166 -31.23 2.12 -2.36
CA ASN A 166 -30.79 0.87 -1.75
C ASN A 166 -29.52 1.08 -0.87
N MET A 167 -28.56 1.88 -1.34
CA MET A 167 -27.38 2.26 -0.55
C MET A 167 -27.75 3.05 0.71
N GLN A 168 -28.71 3.98 0.62
CA GLN A 168 -29.16 4.77 1.77
C GLN A 168 -29.93 3.93 2.79
N ASN A 169 -30.67 2.90 2.35
CA ASN A 169 -31.35 1.97 3.25
C ASN A 169 -30.36 1.06 3.98
N ILE A 170 -29.31 0.55 3.31
CA ILE A 170 -28.25 -0.25 3.95
C ILE A 170 -27.48 0.57 5.00
N MET A 171 -27.24 1.86 4.73
CA MET A 171 -26.63 2.77 5.69
C MET A 171 -27.56 3.06 6.88
N LYS A 172 -28.86 3.28 6.66
CA LYS A 172 -29.86 3.48 7.73
C LYS A 172 -30.07 2.24 8.59
N GLU A 173 -30.03 1.05 8.01
CA GLU A 173 -30.20 -0.21 8.73
C GLU A 173 -28.98 -0.52 9.61
N SER A 174 -27.78 -0.16 9.13
CA SER A 174 -26.53 -0.20 9.92
C SER A 174 -26.51 0.79 11.10
N HIS A 175 -27.25 1.90 11.00
CA HIS A 175 -27.42 2.86 12.10
C HIS A 175 -28.43 2.40 13.18
N LYS A 176 -29.26 1.37 12.91
CA LYS A 176 -30.23 0.84 13.89
C LYS A 176 -29.68 -0.28 14.78
N SER A 177 -28.52 -0.85 14.46
CA SER A 177 -27.91 -1.98 15.19
C SER A 177 -26.77 -1.59 16.13
N LEU A 178 -26.59 -0.30 16.44
CA LEU A 178 -25.63 0.17 17.43
C LEU A 178 -26.32 1.22 18.34
N PRO A 179 -26.10 1.18 19.67
CA PRO A 179 -26.74 2.12 20.59
C PRO A 179 -26.34 3.56 20.26
N ALA A 180 -27.32 4.46 20.33
CA ALA A 180 -27.15 5.88 20.10
C ALA A 180 -26.27 6.49 21.22
N SER A 181 -25.04 6.88 20.85
CA SER A 181 -24.17 7.91 21.43
C SER A 181 -23.83 7.88 22.96
N PRO A 182 -22.56 8.00 23.38
CA PRO A 182 -22.14 7.94 24.79
C PRO A 182 -22.47 9.19 25.65
N SER A 183 -23.26 10.14 25.17
CA SER A 183 -23.40 11.45 25.82
C SER A 183 -24.51 11.54 26.89
N GLU A 184 -25.30 10.48 27.13
CA GLU A 184 -26.32 10.47 28.18
C GLU A 184 -25.91 9.74 29.49
N ALA A 185 -24.73 9.11 29.55
CA ALA A 185 -24.26 8.45 30.77
C ALA A 185 -23.47 9.35 31.73
N LEU A 186 -23.26 10.62 31.40
CA LEU A 186 -22.44 11.55 32.20
C LEU A 186 -23.25 12.76 32.69
N LYS A 187 -24.15 12.55 33.64
CA LYS A 187 -24.53 13.58 34.62
C LYS A 187 -24.81 12.94 35.98
N THR A 188 -23.88 13.10 36.93
CA THR A 188 -24.11 13.62 38.30
C THR A 188 -22.78 13.78 39.06
N ALA A 189 -22.34 15.04 39.23
CA ALA A 189 -21.64 15.65 40.39
C ALA A 189 -20.20 15.21 40.81
N PRO A 190 -19.47 15.95 41.68
CA PRO A 190 -18.26 16.68 41.27
C PRO A 190 -16.96 16.43 42.09
N ALA A 191 -15.84 16.85 41.49
CA ALA A 191 -14.56 17.32 42.04
C ALA A 191 -13.86 16.59 43.21
N ALA A 192 -12.70 15.99 42.92
CA ALA A 192 -11.48 16.11 43.73
C ALA A 192 -10.23 15.85 42.89
N VAL A 193 -9.19 16.64 43.14
CA VAL A 193 -8.00 16.84 42.31
C VAL A 193 -6.88 15.92 42.78
N THR A 194 -6.44 14.91 42.02
CA THR A 194 -5.07 14.34 42.14
C THR A 194 -4.64 13.53 40.90
N SER A 195 -3.36 13.68 40.57
CA SER A 195 -2.55 13.18 39.44
C SER A 195 -2.78 11.70 39.03
N THR A 196 -3.29 11.44 37.81
CA THR A 196 -3.58 10.06 37.31
C THR A 196 -3.32 9.83 35.81
N THR A 197 -2.57 10.69 35.13
CA THR A 197 -2.46 10.68 33.64
C THR A 197 -1.92 9.36 33.04
N SER A 198 -1.19 8.53 33.80
CA SER A 198 -0.66 7.24 33.33
C SER A 198 -1.71 6.13 33.22
N VAL A 199 -2.60 6.01 34.21
CA VAL A 199 -3.52 4.85 34.34
C VAL A 199 -4.63 4.90 33.28
N LYS A 200 -5.04 6.11 32.87
CA LYS A 200 -6.14 6.30 31.92
C LYS A 200 -5.77 5.90 30.48
N LYS A 201 -4.49 6.05 30.09
CA LYS A 201 -4.02 5.70 28.73
C LYS A 201 -3.94 4.18 28.53
N GLU A 202 -3.37 3.50 29.52
CA GLU A 202 -3.15 2.04 29.53
C GLU A 202 -4.49 1.27 29.49
N ALA A 203 -5.47 1.66 30.31
CA ALA A 203 -6.81 1.05 30.30
C ALA A 203 -7.58 1.28 28.98
N THR A 204 -7.31 2.37 28.26
CA THR A 204 -7.95 2.69 26.99
C THR A 204 -7.34 1.88 25.84
N GLU A 205 -6.01 1.70 25.84
CA GLU A 205 -5.28 0.91 24.83
C GLU A 205 -5.56 -0.60 24.97
N GLN A 206 -5.65 -1.12 26.20
CA GLN A 206 -6.04 -2.50 26.46
C GLN A 206 -7.45 -2.82 25.95
N SER A 207 -8.41 -1.91 26.18
CA SER A 207 -9.77 -2.04 25.63
C SER A 207 -9.76 -2.03 24.10
N ALA A 208 -8.86 -1.28 23.47
CA ALA A 208 -8.73 -1.25 22.01
C ALA A 208 -8.16 -2.57 21.46
N ARG A 209 -7.12 -3.14 22.08
CA ARG A 209 -6.53 -4.42 21.67
C ARG A 209 -7.54 -5.57 21.77
N GLN A 210 -8.29 -5.65 22.87
CA GLN A 210 -9.32 -6.68 23.04
C GLN A 210 -10.42 -6.57 21.97
N LYS A 211 -10.91 -5.35 21.70
CA LYS A 211 -11.88 -5.09 20.63
C LYS A 211 -11.35 -5.48 19.25
N MET A 212 -10.09 -5.18 18.97
CA MET A 212 -9.44 -5.59 17.72
C MET A 212 -9.46 -7.12 17.59
N VAL A 213 -9.04 -7.86 18.62
CA VAL A 213 -9.06 -9.33 18.62
C VAL A 213 -10.45 -9.89 18.36
N GLU A 214 -11.48 -9.34 19.01
CA GLU A 214 -12.87 -9.76 18.79
C GLU A 214 -13.32 -9.54 17.35
N ILE A 215 -12.93 -8.41 16.74
CA ILE A 215 -13.20 -8.13 15.32
C ILE A 215 -12.50 -9.15 14.42
N LEU A 216 -11.23 -9.47 14.69
CA LEU A 216 -10.45 -10.44 13.90
C LEU A 216 -11.05 -11.84 14.00
N LYS A 217 -11.41 -12.28 15.22
CA LYS A 217 -12.07 -13.57 15.45
C LYS A 217 -13.39 -13.66 14.69
N ARG A 218 -14.27 -12.66 14.86
CA ARG A 218 -15.57 -12.63 14.16
C ARG A 218 -15.42 -12.63 12.64
N SER A 219 -14.43 -11.90 12.11
CA SER A 219 -14.17 -11.86 10.66
C SER A 219 -13.67 -13.21 10.14
N THR A 220 -12.83 -13.90 10.91
CA THR A 220 -12.32 -15.24 10.63
C THR A 220 -13.45 -16.27 10.63
N ASP A 221 -14.28 -16.27 11.68
CA ASP A 221 -15.39 -17.22 11.85
C ASP A 221 -16.41 -17.12 10.70
N ARG A 222 -16.57 -15.92 10.14
CA ARG A 222 -17.44 -15.69 8.99
C ARG A 222 -16.77 -16.04 7.65
N GLY A 223 -15.44 -16.10 7.58
CA GLY A 223 -14.68 -16.40 6.36
C GLY A 223 -14.83 -15.38 5.22
N LEU A 224 -15.47 -14.24 5.48
CA LEU A 224 -15.86 -13.26 4.45
C LEU A 224 -14.72 -12.30 4.06
N PHE A 225 -13.67 -12.19 4.89
CA PHE A 225 -12.63 -11.17 4.73
C PHE A 225 -11.21 -11.74 4.72
N THR A 226 -11.09 -13.06 4.74
CA THR A 226 -9.86 -13.73 5.13
C THR A 226 -9.50 -14.87 4.18
N ILE A 227 -8.21 -15.20 4.18
CA ILE A 227 -7.65 -16.39 3.54
C ILE A 227 -7.08 -17.25 4.67
N GLN A 228 -7.59 -18.46 4.84
CA GLN A 228 -7.06 -19.40 5.84
C GLN A 228 -5.94 -20.22 5.21
N LEU A 229 -4.70 -20.00 5.63
CA LEU A 229 -3.56 -20.78 5.13
C LEU A 229 -3.45 -22.14 5.82
N SER A 230 -3.90 -22.23 7.07
CA SER A 230 -3.90 -23.46 7.86
C SER A 230 -5.02 -23.45 8.90
N THR A 231 -5.41 -24.64 9.34
CA THR A 231 -6.45 -24.87 10.36
C THR A 231 -6.09 -26.10 11.21
N GLY A 232 -6.74 -26.28 12.36
CA GLY A 232 -6.55 -27.45 13.24
C GLY A 232 -5.43 -27.34 14.28
N HIS A 233 -4.75 -26.19 14.37
CA HIS A 233 -3.77 -25.89 15.40
C HIS A 233 -4.42 -25.26 16.64
N GLU A 234 -3.70 -25.30 17.77
CA GLU A 234 -4.18 -24.76 19.04
C GLU A 234 -4.31 -23.23 19.04
N ARG A 235 -3.36 -22.53 18.41
CA ARG A 235 -3.27 -21.07 18.41
C ARG A 235 -3.40 -20.51 16.99
N THR A 236 -3.91 -19.29 16.91
CA THR A 236 -4.15 -18.58 15.65
C THR A 236 -3.26 -17.35 15.56
N LEU A 237 -2.69 -17.11 14.37
CA LEU A 237 -1.99 -15.89 14.00
C LEU A 237 -2.81 -15.14 12.93
N TYR A 238 -2.98 -13.84 13.13
CA TYR A 238 -3.65 -12.96 12.17
C TYR A 238 -2.61 -12.16 11.40
N ALA A 239 -2.55 -12.33 10.08
CA ALA A 239 -1.52 -11.73 9.24
C ALA A 239 -2.14 -10.73 8.26
N PHE A 240 -1.73 -9.47 8.34
CA PHE A 240 -2.04 -8.43 7.36
C PHE A 240 -0.92 -8.36 6.34
N LEU A 241 -1.22 -8.81 5.13
CA LEU A 241 -0.23 -9.03 4.07
C LEU A 241 -0.67 -8.34 2.78
N ASP A 242 0.29 -7.71 2.11
CA ASP A 242 0.12 -7.09 0.79
C ASP A 242 1.02 -7.83 -0.22
N PRO A 243 0.48 -8.42 -1.31
CA PRO A 243 1.28 -9.18 -2.29
C PRO A 243 2.28 -8.30 -3.05
N THR A 244 2.09 -6.99 -3.07
CA THR A 244 2.98 -6.03 -3.72
C THR A 244 4.11 -5.55 -2.79
N CYS A 245 4.01 -5.84 -1.49
CA CYS A 245 5.05 -5.52 -0.52
C CYS A 245 6.28 -6.43 -0.67
N ALA A 246 7.46 -5.83 -0.88
CA ALA A 246 8.72 -6.57 -1.01
C ALA A 246 9.09 -7.37 0.25
N VAL A 247 8.80 -6.83 1.44
CA VAL A 247 9.05 -7.53 2.71
C VAL A 247 8.05 -8.67 2.89
N CYS A 248 6.79 -8.51 2.47
CA CYS A 248 5.83 -9.63 2.50
C CYS A 248 6.29 -10.77 1.58
N ARG A 249 6.79 -10.45 0.38
CA ARG A 249 7.37 -11.46 -0.53
C ARG A 249 8.58 -12.17 0.05
N SER A 250 9.50 -11.45 0.69
CA SER A 250 10.67 -12.10 1.30
C SER A 250 10.33 -12.92 2.54
N MET A 251 9.23 -12.58 3.24
CA MET A 251 8.79 -13.27 4.45
C MET A 251 7.78 -14.39 4.18
N GLU A 252 7.29 -14.55 2.96
CA GLU A 252 6.29 -15.58 2.64
C GLU A 252 6.74 -17.00 3.03
N PRO A 253 8.00 -17.44 2.80
CA PRO A 253 8.44 -18.77 3.22
C PRO A 253 8.37 -18.97 4.74
N ALA A 254 8.59 -17.88 5.49
CA ALA A 254 8.47 -17.90 6.95
C ALA A 254 7.01 -17.99 7.38
N ILE A 255 6.09 -17.26 6.71
CA ILE A 255 4.65 -17.36 6.96
C ILE A 255 4.13 -18.77 6.66
N GLU A 256 4.56 -19.39 5.56
CA GLU A 256 4.21 -20.78 5.24
C GLU A 256 4.72 -21.75 6.30
N GLN A 257 5.94 -21.54 6.81
CA GLN A 257 6.48 -22.35 7.90
C GLN A 257 5.68 -22.18 9.20
N LEU A 258 5.18 -20.97 9.49
CA LEU A 258 4.29 -20.74 10.63
C LEU A 258 2.95 -21.44 10.46
N ALA A 259 2.42 -21.52 9.23
CA ALA A 259 1.17 -22.22 8.93
C ALA A 259 1.23 -23.72 9.22
N GLN A 260 2.43 -24.31 9.36
CA GLN A 260 2.60 -25.71 9.79
C GLN A 260 2.45 -25.91 11.31
N ARG A 261 2.45 -24.83 12.09
CA ARG A 261 2.44 -24.86 13.57
C ARG A 261 1.24 -24.13 14.19
N TYR A 262 0.75 -23.10 13.51
CA TYR A 262 -0.36 -22.26 13.94
C TYR A 262 -1.42 -22.21 12.86
N ASN A 263 -2.66 -21.88 13.22
CA ASN A 263 -3.65 -21.46 12.24
C ASN A 263 -3.23 -20.07 11.76
N VAL A 264 -2.88 -19.91 10.49
CA VAL A 264 -2.54 -18.60 9.94
C VAL A 264 -3.72 -18.10 9.12
N VAL A 265 -4.29 -16.99 9.56
CA VAL A 265 -5.42 -16.34 8.90
C VAL A 265 -4.93 -15.01 8.34
N VAL A 266 -4.97 -14.90 7.02
CA VAL A 266 -4.53 -13.71 6.30
C VAL A 266 -5.70 -12.78 6.07
N PHE A 267 -5.50 -11.51 6.42
CA PHE A 267 -6.31 -10.37 6.03
C PHE A 267 -5.58 -9.67 4.88
N PRO A 268 -5.96 -9.94 3.61
CA PRO A 268 -5.29 -9.32 2.48
C PRO A 268 -5.55 -7.82 2.48
N VAL A 269 -4.49 -7.04 2.29
CA VAL A 269 -4.51 -5.57 2.25
C VAL A 269 -3.80 -5.04 1.01
N SER A 270 -4.12 -3.81 0.64
CA SER A 270 -3.56 -3.06 -0.49
C SER A 270 -3.01 -1.69 -0.05
N VAL A 271 -2.20 -1.70 1.01
CA VAL A 271 -1.71 -0.47 1.66
C VAL A 271 -0.37 0.02 1.08
N VAL A 272 0.28 -0.76 0.23
CA VAL A 272 1.47 -0.33 -0.51
C VAL A 272 1.04 0.35 -1.82
N ASN A 273 1.71 1.46 -2.17
CA ASN A 273 1.46 2.24 -3.40
C ASN A 273 -0.02 2.68 -3.59
N ASP A 274 -0.72 3.03 -2.51
CA ASP A 274 -2.12 3.50 -2.53
C ASP A 274 -3.10 2.52 -3.24
N GLY A 275 -2.90 1.21 -3.08
CA GLY A 275 -3.79 0.18 -3.64
C GLY A 275 -3.21 -0.56 -4.84
N GLY A 276 -2.45 0.15 -5.68
CA GLY A 276 -1.67 -0.40 -6.81
C GLY A 276 -2.31 -1.56 -7.57
N ASP A 277 -1.45 -2.49 -8.00
CA ASP A 277 -1.82 -3.78 -8.61
C ASP A 277 -2.16 -4.86 -7.56
N ALA A 278 -2.17 -4.51 -6.26
CA ALA A 278 -2.46 -5.46 -5.19
C ALA A 278 -3.91 -5.94 -5.27
N VAL A 279 -4.86 -5.01 -5.42
CA VAL A 279 -6.30 -5.32 -5.50
C VAL A 279 -6.59 -6.29 -6.66
N GLU A 280 -6.05 -6.01 -7.84
CA GLU A 280 -6.24 -6.84 -9.05
C GLU A 280 -5.72 -8.27 -8.86
N LYS A 281 -4.64 -8.45 -8.10
CA LYS A 281 -4.08 -9.78 -7.76
C LYS A 281 -4.89 -10.50 -6.69
N ILE A 282 -5.43 -9.78 -5.72
CA ILE A 282 -6.17 -10.36 -4.59
C ILE A 282 -7.57 -10.84 -5.01
N ILE A 283 -8.26 -10.11 -5.89
CA ILE A 283 -9.61 -10.42 -6.35
C ILE A 283 -9.79 -11.89 -6.79
N PRO A 284 -8.99 -12.44 -7.72
CA PRO A 284 -9.17 -13.83 -8.17
C PRO A 284 -8.95 -14.83 -7.04
N VAL A 285 -8.08 -14.53 -6.08
CA VAL A 285 -7.86 -15.38 -4.90
C VAL A 285 -9.10 -15.37 -4.01
N LEU A 286 -9.64 -14.20 -3.65
CA LEU A 286 -10.83 -14.12 -2.81
C LEU A 286 -12.07 -14.73 -3.48
N CYS A 287 -12.12 -14.73 -4.81
CA CYS A 287 -13.18 -15.34 -5.59
C CYS A 287 -13.08 -16.87 -5.72
N GLU A 288 -11.96 -17.47 -5.32
CA GLU A 288 -11.85 -18.91 -5.21
C GLU A 288 -12.71 -19.40 -4.04
N LYS A 289 -13.63 -20.33 -4.31
CA LYS A 289 -14.62 -20.81 -3.32
C LYS A 289 -14.01 -21.86 -2.41
N ASP A 290 -13.17 -22.72 -2.97
CA ASP A 290 -12.50 -23.75 -2.20
C ASP A 290 -11.39 -23.13 -1.33
N GLN A 291 -11.41 -23.38 -0.02
CA GLN A 291 -10.47 -22.74 0.90
C GLN A 291 -9.02 -23.19 0.64
N THR A 292 -8.82 -24.45 0.27
CA THR A 292 -7.49 -24.98 -0.02
C THR A 292 -6.93 -24.39 -1.31
N ALA A 293 -7.73 -24.35 -2.38
CA ALA A 293 -7.37 -23.71 -3.63
C ALA A 293 -7.12 -22.20 -3.44
N ARG A 294 -7.92 -21.53 -2.59
CA ARG A 294 -7.72 -20.13 -2.21
C ARG A 294 -6.38 -19.92 -1.51
N ALA A 295 -6.02 -20.77 -0.55
CA ALA A 295 -4.73 -20.70 0.14
C ALA A 295 -3.55 -20.91 -0.83
N VAL A 296 -3.65 -21.89 -1.74
CA VAL A 296 -2.64 -22.13 -2.77
C VAL A 296 -2.53 -20.94 -3.72
N ALA A 297 -3.65 -20.40 -4.20
CA ALA A 297 -3.68 -19.24 -5.08
C ALA A 297 -3.09 -17.99 -4.40
N TRP A 298 -3.27 -17.86 -3.08
CA TRP A 298 -2.63 -16.83 -2.28
C TRP A 298 -1.10 -16.95 -2.26
N SER A 299 -0.56 -18.12 -1.89
CA SER A 299 0.90 -18.35 -1.89
C SER A 299 1.52 -18.10 -3.27
N VAL A 300 0.82 -18.47 -4.34
CA VAL A 300 1.29 -18.21 -5.72
C VAL A 300 1.55 -16.73 -6.00
N LEU A 301 0.85 -15.79 -5.36
CA LEU A 301 1.08 -14.35 -5.56
C LEU A 301 2.48 -13.87 -5.12
N PHE A 302 3.15 -14.62 -4.24
CA PHE A 302 4.45 -14.26 -3.67
C PHE A 302 5.62 -14.96 -4.35
N ARG A 303 5.36 -15.96 -5.20
CA ARG A 303 6.41 -16.71 -5.88
C ARG A 303 7.15 -15.81 -6.88
N PRO A 304 8.46 -16.04 -7.11
CA PRO A 304 9.26 -15.22 -8.04
C PRO A 304 8.75 -15.25 -9.49
N ASP A 305 8.04 -16.31 -9.87
CA ASP A 305 7.42 -16.52 -11.18
C ASP A 305 5.97 -16.03 -11.26
N ALA A 306 5.43 -15.42 -10.20
CA ALA A 306 4.08 -14.88 -10.19
C ALA A 306 3.88 -13.85 -11.32
N GLY A 307 2.93 -14.12 -12.21
CA GLY A 307 2.64 -13.28 -13.37
C GLY A 307 3.46 -13.59 -14.63
N MET A 308 4.38 -14.56 -14.59
CA MET A 308 5.01 -15.11 -15.79
C MET A 308 4.07 -16.10 -16.46
N LEU A 309 3.83 -15.92 -17.77
CA LEU A 309 3.05 -16.86 -18.57
C LEU A 309 3.80 -18.18 -18.71
N VAL A 310 3.34 -19.23 -18.03
CA VAL A 310 3.84 -20.59 -18.26
C VAL A 310 3.21 -21.12 -19.55
N PRO A 311 4.00 -21.55 -20.56
CA PRO A 311 3.45 -22.14 -21.77
C PRO A 311 2.59 -23.37 -21.43
N GLY A 312 1.32 -23.35 -21.82
CA GLY A 312 0.37 -24.44 -21.56
C GLY A 312 -0.58 -24.24 -20.39
N GLN A 313 -0.45 -23.14 -19.61
CA GLN A 313 -1.50 -22.76 -18.65
C GLN A 313 -2.68 -22.11 -19.36
N THR A 314 -3.88 -22.65 -19.11
CA THR A 314 -5.16 -22.04 -19.49
C THR A 314 -5.30 -20.65 -18.85
N THR A 315 -5.94 -19.74 -19.58
CA THR A 315 -6.30 -18.39 -19.17
C THR A 315 -6.85 -18.39 -17.73
N PRO A 316 -6.48 -17.42 -16.87
CA PRO A 316 -7.03 -17.33 -15.53
C PRO A 316 -8.56 -17.40 -15.59
N PRO A 317 -9.20 -18.20 -14.72
CA PRO A 317 -10.65 -18.35 -14.74
C PRO A 317 -11.29 -16.96 -14.67
N GLN A 318 -12.24 -16.71 -15.59
CA GLN A 318 -12.94 -15.43 -15.63
C GLN A 318 -13.74 -15.25 -14.34
N VAL A 319 -13.34 -14.28 -13.54
CA VAL A 319 -14.03 -13.91 -12.31
C VAL A 319 -15.32 -13.18 -12.69
N SER A 320 -16.46 -13.63 -12.15
CA SER A 320 -17.75 -12.93 -12.35
C SER A 320 -17.68 -11.50 -11.82
N SER A 321 -18.35 -10.55 -12.49
CA SER A 321 -18.44 -9.14 -12.06
C SER A 321 -18.86 -8.98 -10.59
N ASP A 322 -19.84 -9.78 -10.14
CA ASP A 322 -20.40 -9.67 -8.79
C ASP A 322 -19.40 -10.09 -7.72
N CYS A 323 -18.63 -11.15 -7.98
CA CYS A 323 -17.55 -11.57 -7.10
C CYS A 323 -16.42 -10.54 -7.07
N SER A 324 -16.05 -9.98 -8.23
CA SER A 324 -15.01 -8.94 -8.31
C SER A 324 -15.35 -7.73 -7.46
N ALA A 325 -16.58 -7.21 -7.56
CA ALA A 325 -17.04 -6.08 -6.76
C ALA A 325 -17.03 -6.40 -5.26
N SER A 326 -17.50 -7.61 -4.89
CA SER A 326 -17.51 -8.06 -3.49
C SER A 326 -16.09 -8.22 -2.93
N ALA A 327 -15.17 -8.82 -3.70
CA ALA A 327 -13.78 -9.01 -3.31
C ALA A 327 -13.04 -7.66 -3.18
N GLN A 328 -13.31 -6.69 -4.05
CA GLN A 328 -12.77 -5.34 -3.93
C GLN A 328 -13.26 -4.64 -2.65
N ALA A 329 -14.54 -4.78 -2.32
CA ALA A 329 -15.09 -4.24 -1.07
C ALA A 329 -14.45 -4.91 0.16
N VAL A 330 -14.19 -6.21 0.11
CA VAL A 330 -13.48 -6.95 1.17
C VAL A 330 -12.08 -6.38 1.40
N VAL A 331 -11.29 -6.16 0.34
CA VAL A 331 -9.95 -5.56 0.47
C VAL A 331 -10.04 -4.15 1.07
N ALA A 332 -11.00 -3.34 0.63
CA ALA A 332 -11.20 -1.99 1.19
C ALA A 332 -11.59 -2.00 2.69
N VAL A 333 -12.38 -2.99 3.12
CA VAL A 333 -12.71 -3.19 4.55
C VAL A 333 -11.46 -3.58 5.35
N ASN A 334 -10.65 -4.49 4.81
CA ASN A 334 -9.39 -4.89 5.45
C ASN A 334 -8.40 -3.72 5.57
N ASP A 335 -8.26 -2.92 4.53
CA ASP A 335 -7.43 -1.71 4.52
C ASP A 335 -7.92 -0.67 5.53
N THR A 336 -9.23 -0.54 5.67
CA THR A 336 -9.83 0.32 6.69
C THR A 336 -9.51 -0.19 8.08
N GLY A 337 -9.70 -1.49 8.34
CA GLY A 337 -9.32 -2.13 9.59
C GLY A 337 -7.83 -1.92 9.91
N PHE A 338 -6.96 -2.18 8.94
CA PHE A 338 -5.51 -1.99 9.05
C PHE A 338 -5.14 -0.57 9.52
N ARG A 339 -5.74 0.46 8.90
CA ARG A 339 -5.52 1.87 9.28
C ARG A 339 -6.13 2.20 10.65
N THR A 340 -7.34 1.71 10.93
CA THR A 340 -8.03 1.94 12.21
C THR A 340 -7.30 1.30 13.38
N PHE A 341 -6.69 0.13 13.19
CA PHE A 341 -5.83 -0.51 14.19
C PHE A 341 -4.47 0.18 14.36
N GLY A 342 -4.14 1.15 13.50
CA GLY A 342 -2.92 1.95 13.62
C GLY A 342 -1.65 1.25 13.14
N PHE A 343 -1.77 0.24 12.27
CA PHE A 343 -0.60 -0.47 11.75
C PHE A 343 0.20 0.42 10.78
N SER A 344 1.52 0.40 10.94
CA SER A 344 2.44 1.26 10.20
C SER A 344 2.91 0.67 8.86
N GLY A 345 2.76 -0.64 8.66
CA GLY A 345 3.20 -1.30 7.44
C GLY A 345 2.94 -2.81 7.43
N THR A 346 3.22 -3.43 6.27
CA THR A 346 3.12 -4.87 6.06
C THR A 346 4.51 -5.50 5.93
N PRO A 347 4.72 -6.75 6.37
CA PRO A 347 3.75 -7.59 7.06
C PRO A 347 3.48 -7.10 8.48
N THR A 348 2.24 -7.25 8.94
CA THR A 348 1.90 -7.14 10.36
C THR A 348 1.23 -8.44 10.78
N VAL A 349 1.83 -9.15 11.75
CA VAL A 349 1.32 -10.42 12.26
C VAL A 349 1.01 -10.26 13.74
N LEU A 350 -0.18 -10.71 14.13
CA LEU A 350 -0.69 -10.63 15.49
C LEU A 350 -0.92 -12.03 16.04
N THR A 351 -0.71 -12.21 17.34
CA THR A 351 -1.20 -13.38 18.07
C THR A 351 -2.73 -13.33 18.20
N ASP A 352 -3.32 -14.43 18.63
CA ASP A 352 -4.76 -14.52 18.96
C ASP A 352 -5.20 -13.69 20.17
N THR A 353 -4.23 -13.13 20.90
CA THR A 353 -4.42 -12.12 21.97
C THR A 353 -4.15 -10.69 21.49
N GLY A 354 -3.86 -10.50 20.20
CA GLY A 354 -3.73 -9.20 19.55
C GLY A 354 -2.38 -8.53 19.76
N ILE A 355 -1.36 -9.30 20.15
CA ILE A 355 0.00 -8.78 20.30
C ILE A 355 0.70 -8.84 18.95
N ARG A 356 1.29 -7.73 18.51
CA ARG A 356 2.09 -7.69 17.28
C ARG A 356 3.42 -8.41 17.47
N LEU A 357 3.68 -9.40 16.62
CA LEU A 357 4.98 -10.05 16.52
C LEU A 357 5.96 -9.16 15.77
N ALA A 358 7.19 -9.06 16.27
CA ALA A 358 8.25 -8.39 15.53
C ALA A 358 8.56 -9.16 14.23
N THR A 359 8.84 -8.45 13.14
CA THR A 359 9.10 -9.08 11.84
C THR A 359 10.23 -10.12 11.91
N GLY A 360 11.27 -9.85 12.70
CA GLY A 360 12.38 -10.79 12.91
C GLY A 360 12.03 -12.06 13.70
N MET A 361 10.86 -12.12 14.35
CA MET A 361 10.36 -13.35 14.99
C MET A 361 9.67 -14.29 14.00
N LEU A 362 9.20 -13.79 12.86
CA LEU A 362 8.44 -14.59 11.89
C LEU A 362 9.26 -15.74 11.31
N THR A 363 10.59 -15.57 11.22
CA THR A 363 11.54 -16.60 10.76
C THR A 363 11.98 -17.57 11.86
N ALA A 364 11.47 -17.43 13.09
CA ALA A 364 11.88 -18.21 14.25
C ALA A 364 10.66 -18.69 15.05
N PRO A 365 9.94 -19.74 14.58
CA PRO A 365 8.75 -20.24 15.24
C PRO A 365 8.94 -20.58 16.72
N ASP A 366 10.09 -21.16 17.10
CA ASP A 366 10.39 -21.51 18.48
C ASP A 366 10.44 -20.28 19.41
N LYS A 367 10.82 -19.10 18.88
CA LYS A 367 10.80 -17.85 19.64
C LYS A 367 9.37 -17.36 19.85
N ILE A 368 8.47 -17.61 18.91
CA ILE A 368 7.04 -17.29 19.06
C ILE A 368 6.44 -18.20 20.13
N ASP A 369 6.75 -19.50 20.13
CA ASP A 369 6.30 -20.42 21.19
C ASP A 369 6.77 -19.97 22.58
N HIS A 370 8.04 -19.57 22.69
CA HIS A 370 8.57 -19.08 23.96
C HIS A 370 7.92 -17.77 24.39
N PHE A 371 7.71 -16.86 23.44
CA PHE A 371 7.01 -15.60 23.69
C PHE A 371 5.58 -15.85 24.20
N LEU A 372 4.82 -16.71 23.52
CA LEU A 372 3.46 -17.07 23.93
C LEU A 372 3.44 -17.71 25.32
N LYS A 373 4.36 -18.64 25.62
CA LYS A 373 4.49 -19.25 26.96
C LYS A 373 4.75 -18.22 28.06
N ILE A 374 5.50 -17.15 27.76
CA ILE A 374 5.75 -16.05 28.70
C ILE A 374 4.48 -15.20 28.88
N THR A 375 3.78 -14.88 27.79
CA THR A 375 2.65 -13.94 27.81
C THR A 375 1.31 -14.56 28.20
N ASP A 376 1.11 -15.86 27.98
CA ASP A 376 -0.15 -16.56 28.26
C ASP A 376 -0.60 -16.49 29.74
N PRO A 377 0.28 -16.63 30.76
CA PRO A 377 -0.12 -16.51 32.16
C PRO A 377 -0.31 -15.05 32.62
N MET A 378 0.01 -14.06 31.79
CA MET A 378 -0.06 -12.64 32.16
C MET A 378 -1.47 -12.09 32.00
N SER A 379 -1.88 -11.19 32.91
CA SER A 379 -3.06 -10.36 32.70
C SER A 379 -2.86 -9.44 31.48
N PRO A 380 -3.93 -8.96 30.83
CA PRO A 380 -3.77 -8.08 29.68
C PRO A 380 -2.93 -6.82 30.00
N GLU A 381 -3.06 -6.25 31.20
CA GLU A 381 -2.25 -5.12 31.68
C GLU A 381 -0.76 -5.49 31.81
N GLN A 382 -0.47 -6.71 32.26
CA GLN A 382 0.91 -7.21 32.38
C GLN A 382 1.53 -7.43 31.00
N VAL A 383 0.76 -7.97 30.06
CA VAL A 383 1.17 -8.12 28.65
C VAL A 383 1.48 -6.76 28.03
N ASP A 384 0.59 -5.78 28.19
CA ASP A 384 0.78 -4.46 27.57
C ASP A 384 2.02 -3.75 28.11
N ARG A 385 2.30 -3.87 29.43
CA ARG A 385 3.56 -3.39 30.02
C ARG A 385 4.77 -4.14 29.51
N PHE A 386 4.69 -5.47 29.40
CA PHE A 386 5.77 -6.29 28.89
C PHE A 386 6.10 -5.94 27.44
N VAL A 387 5.11 -5.88 26.56
CA VAL A 387 5.26 -5.51 25.14
C VAL A 387 5.78 -4.07 25.00
N SER A 388 5.29 -3.14 25.83
CA SER A 388 5.80 -1.77 25.85
C SER A 388 7.27 -1.71 26.28
N SER A 389 7.70 -2.58 27.20
CA SER A 389 9.10 -2.67 27.63
C SER A 389 10.04 -3.28 26.56
N LEU A 390 9.49 -4.13 25.69
CA LEU A 390 10.21 -4.70 24.54
C LEU A 390 10.28 -3.72 23.36
N SER A 391 9.40 -2.72 23.32
CA SER A 391 9.35 -1.70 22.28
C SER A 391 10.47 -0.66 22.49
N ILE A 392 11.74 -1.07 22.30
CA ILE A 392 12.78 -0.13 21.86
C ILE A 392 12.35 0.32 20.46
N GLN A 393 11.96 1.60 20.33
CA GLN A 393 11.28 2.17 19.15
C GLN A 393 11.91 1.72 17.81
N GLU A 394 11.11 1.01 16.99
CA GLU A 394 11.43 0.61 15.60
C GLU A 394 11.62 1.81 14.64
#